data_AF-A0A6G2U3X5-F1
#
_entry.id   AF-A0A6G2U3X5-F1
#
_cell.length_a   1.000
_cell.length_b   1.000
_cell.length_c   1.000
_cell.angle_alpha   90.00
_cell.angle_beta   90.00
_cell.angle_gamma   90.00
#
_symmetry.space_group_name_H-M   'P 1'
#
loop_
_entity.id
_entity.type
_entity.pdbx_description
1 polymer ?
#
loop_
_entity_poly.entity_id
_entity_poly.type
_entity_poly.pdbx_seq_one_letter_code
_entity_poly.pdbx_strand_id
1 'polypeptide(L)'
;MTGSEFYRVEPSARSSWRLAVLMGANSRTYKFALGRALLDLARQGHAEVPLRDLAVPYAMSLVEHAAQAPQASERTPVGTADFLAVVAAESAESRRLGTPTDRLLDAAVRSLPAMVLRKFHNLRGIPELPHRFYEVTGSGGSAGGSGGPGRRIVRLTDDLHRVARSEQAVGLRAELGARWSIVENSFATGIGRSLIADGFTVDRATSALTDTQRRRSVAGVTEAVIGFQHGRCLTCGDDIAPECRTVVDHVFPYALMKRYGSVSGWPGPDLDQLWNLAPAHETCNSAKSDRLPTDDELRRLARRNTAIMESPVPLKRTLQLTLEPPGNGRRPGGWPQFLREVSGLVS
;
A
#
# COMPACT_ATOMS: atom_id res chain seq x y z
N MET A 1 -4.96 -11.32 -13.09
CA MET A 1 -5.27 -9.91 -12.80
C MET A 1 -4.06 -9.04 -12.97
N THR A 2 -3.81 -8.60 -14.21
CA THR A 2 -2.86 -7.50 -14.47
C THR A 2 -3.36 -6.21 -13.80
N GLY A 3 -2.50 -5.20 -13.60
CA GLY A 3 -2.96 -3.91 -13.08
C GLY A 3 -4.05 -3.24 -13.95
N SER A 4 -4.12 -3.59 -15.25
CA SER A 4 -5.23 -3.22 -16.13
C SER A 4 -6.56 -3.87 -15.74
N GLU A 5 -6.54 -5.14 -15.31
CA GLU A 5 -7.74 -5.81 -14.80
C GLU A 5 -8.17 -5.25 -13.45
N PHE A 6 -7.23 -4.90 -12.56
CA PHE A 6 -7.55 -4.22 -11.29
C PHE A 6 -8.30 -2.91 -11.55
N TYR A 7 -7.80 -2.06 -12.45
CA TYR A 7 -8.50 -0.82 -12.81
C TYR A 7 -9.87 -1.07 -13.45
N ARG A 8 -10.00 -2.09 -14.31
CA ARG A 8 -11.27 -2.42 -15.00
C ARG A 8 -12.39 -2.81 -14.04
N VAL A 9 -12.09 -3.30 -12.83
CA VAL A 9 -13.11 -3.60 -11.81
C VAL A 9 -13.83 -2.32 -11.38
N GLU A 10 -13.08 -1.22 -11.24
CA GLU A 10 -13.64 0.09 -10.89
C GLU A 10 -12.82 1.20 -11.59
N PRO A 11 -13.18 1.62 -12.82
CA PRO A 11 -12.41 2.56 -13.61
C PRO A 11 -12.59 4.00 -13.10
N SER A 12 -11.96 4.31 -11.97
CA SER A 12 -12.06 5.58 -11.26
C SER A 12 -10.69 6.19 -10.94
N ALA A 13 -10.68 7.49 -10.64
CA ALA A 13 -9.49 8.19 -10.16
C ALA A 13 -8.94 7.55 -8.86
N ARG A 14 -9.83 7.05 -7.97
CA ARG A 14 -9.46 6.32 -6.75
C ARG A 14 -8.71 5.02 -7.07
N SER A 15 -9.18 4.25 -8.06
CA SER A 15 -8.47 3.04 -8.49
C SER A 15 -7.13 3.34 -9.16
N SER A 16 -7.03 4.42 -9.94
CA SER A 16 -5.72 4.86 -10.47
C SER A 16 -4.76 5.31 -9.37
N TRP A 17 -5.27 5.97 -8.33
CA TRP A 17 -4.46 6.32 -7.16
C TRP A 17 -3.94 5.07 -6.46
N ARG A 18 -4.82 4.09 -6.23
CA ARG A 18 -4.44 2.78 -5.66
C ARG A 18 -3.41 2.04 -6.51
N LEU A 19 -3.48 2.13 -7.84
CA LEU A 19 -2.44 1.57 -8.70
C LEU A 19 -1.07 2.20 -8.42
N ALA A 20 -0.96 3.53 -8.33
CA ALA A 20 0.31 4.19 -7.97
C ALA A 20 0.86 3.71 -6.62
N VAL A 21 0.01 3.70 -5.60
CA VAL A 21 0.39 3.40 -4.22
C VAL A 21 0.70 1.91 -4.02
N LEU A 22 -0.20 1.02 -4.44
CA LEU A 22 -0.15 -0.41 -4.16
C LEU A 22 0.80 -1.16 -5.11
N MET A 23 0.78 -0.80 -6.40
CA MET A 23 1.45 -1.55 -7.48
C MET A 23 2.74 -0.89 -8.00
N GLY A 24 2.94 0.40 -7.72
CA GLY A 24 4.16 1.10 -8.13
C GLY A 24 5.43 0.51 -7.52
N ALA A 25 6.56 0.64 -8.23
CA ALA A 25 7.83 0.09 -7.76
C ALA A 25 8.25 0.68 -6.40
N ASN A 26 8.83 -0.17 -5.55
CA ASN A 26 9.22 0.15 -4.17
C ASN A 26 10.74 0.01 -4.01
N SER A 27 11.55 0.69 -4.83
CA SER A 27 13.01 0.76 -4.56
C SER A 27 13.33 1.76 -3.45
N ARG A 28 12.47 2.78 -3.29
CA ARG A 28 12.51 3.83 -2.28
C ARG A 28 11.10 4.23 -1.90
N THR A 29 10.95 4.89 -0.75
CA THR A 29 9.66 5.31 -0.19
C THR A 29 9.13 6.65 -0.71
N TYR A 30 9.85 7.32 -1.62
CA TYR A 30 9.50 8.67 -2.11
C TYR A 30 8.06 8.81 -2.61
N LYS A 31 7.50 7.78 -3.25
CA LYS A 31 6.13 7.84 -3.76
C LYS A 31 5.10 7.98 -2.65
N PHE A 32 5.35 7.42 -1.46
CA PHE A 32 4.43 7.53 -0.34
C PHE A 32 4.50 8.93 0.27
N ALA A 33 5.70 9.48 0.46
CA ALA A 33 5.88 10.86 0.88
C ALA A 33 5.23 11.86 -0.10
N LEU A 34 5.42 11.66 -1.41
CA LEU A 34 4.76 12.49 -2.42
C LEU A 34 3.24 12.32 -2.37
N GLY A 35 2.76 11.08 -2.33
CA GLY A 35 1.33 10.79 -2.30
C GLY A 35 0.63 11.43 -1.10
N ARG A 36 1.25 11.37 0.09
CA ARG A 36 0.76 12.04 1.30
C ARG A 36 0.68 13.55 1.12
N ALA A 37 1.76 14.18 0.66
CA ALA A 37 1.80 15.62 0.41
C ALA A 37 0.73 16.07 -0.60
N LEU A 38 0.56 15.33 -1.69
CA LEU A 38 -0.45 15.61 -2.71
C LEU A 38 -1.88 15.52 -2.16
N LEU A 39 -2.21 14.47 -1.40
CA LEU A 39 -3.53 14.32 -0.78
C LEU A 39 -3.82 15.45 0.21
N ASP A 40 -2.83 15.85 1.02
CA ASP A 40 -3.01 16.91 2.01
C ASP A 40 -3.21 18.28 1.35
N LEU A 41 -2.43 18.62 0.34
CA LEU A 41 -2.56 19.88 -0.40
C LEU A 41 -3.88 19.97 -1.18
N ALA A 42 -4.29 18.90 -1.86
CA ALA A 42 -5.55 18.88 -2.59
C ALA A 42 -6.77 18.92 -1.65
N ARG A 43 -6.68 18.27 -0.48
CA ARG A 43 -7.71 18.38 0.57
C ARG A 43 -7.87 19.82 1.05
N GLN A 44 -6.76 20.54 1.23
CA GLN A 44 -6.74 21.97 1.61
C GLN A 44 -7.24 22.89 0.48
N GLY A 45 -7.36 22.37 -0.75
CA GLY A 45 -7.92 23.09 -1.89
C GLY A 45 -6.94 23.92 -2.69
N HIS A 46 -5.66 23.61 -2.59
CA HIS A 46 -4.66 24.19 -3.47
C HIS A 46 -4.83 23.67 -4.91
N ALA A 47 -5.12 24.55 -5.86
CA ALA A 47 -5.11 24.20 -7.28
C ALA A 47 -3.70 24.24 -7.88
N GLU A 48 -2.86 25.16 -7.42
CA GLU A 48 -1.48 25.33 -7.86
C GLU A 48 -0.56 25.50 -6.65
N VAL A 49 0.58 24.81 -6.66
CA VAL A 49 1.54 24.81 -5.56
C VAL A 49 2.94 25.05 -6.11
N PRO A 50 3.69 26.06 -5.65
CA PRO A 50 5.10 26.17 -5.96
C PRO A 50 5.85 24.88 -5.60
N LEU A 51 6.78 24.43 -6.43
CA LEU A 51 7.51 23.18 -6.18
C LEU A 51 8.22 23.19 -4.81
N ARG A 52 8.70 24.35 -4.37
CA ARG A 52 9.33 24.54 -3.06
C ARG A 52 8.34 24.30 -1.92
N ASP A 53 7.09 24.70 -2.09
CA ASP A 53 6.04 24.52 -1.08
C ASP A 53 5.56 23.07 -1.02
N LEU A 54 5.49 22.37 -2.16
CA LEU A 54 5.28 20.91 -2.20
C LEU A 54 6.44 20.15 -1.52
N ALA A 55 7.67 20.65 -1.67
CA ALA A 55 8.86 20.00 -1.13
C ALA A 55 8.89 19.97 0.41
N VAL A 56 8.23 20.92 1.08
CA VAL A 56 8.15 20.99 2.54
C VAL A 56 7.46 19.76 3.16
N PRO A 57 6.17 19.47 2.90
CA PRO A 57 5.50 18.31 3.47
C PRO A 57 6.09 16.99 2.97
N TYR A 58 6.63 16.96 1.75
CA TYR A 58 7.35 15.80 1.20
C TYR A 58 8.62 15.47 2.01
N ALA A 59 9.46 16.47 2.27
CA ALA A 59 10.71 16.28 3.01
C ALA A 59 10.45 15.93 4.47
N MET A 60 9.52 16.62 5.13
CA MET A 60 9.17 16.33 6.53
C MET A 60 8.61 14.93 6.70
N SER A 61 7.75 14.46 5.78
CA SER A 61 7.23 13.09 5.85
C SER A 61 8.37 12.05 5.81
N LEU A 62 9.41 12.27 5.01
CA LEU A 62 10.58 11.38 4.98
C LEU A 62 11.43 11.47 6.26
N VAL A 63 11.58 12.66 6.84
CA VAL A 63 12.31 12.86 8.11
C VAL A 63 11.64 12.11 9.27
N GLU A 64 10.31 12.16 9.34
CA GLU A 64 9.55 11.46 10.39
C GLU A 64 9.64 9.95 10.23
N HIS A 65 9.49 9.46 9.02
CA HIS A 65 9.55 8.03 8.72
C HIS A 65 10.96 7.44 8.85
N ALA A 66 12.00 8.20 8.47
CA ALA A 66 13.39 7.79 8.62
C ALA A 66 13.80 7.57 10.09
N ALA A 67 13.07 8.13 11.06
CA ALA A 67 13.28 7.85 12.48
C ALA A 67 12.88 6.41 12.87
N GLN A 68 11.98 5.79 12.11
CA GLN A 68 11.31 4.56 12.50
C GLN A 68 11.82 3.35 11.70
N ALA A 69 12.13 3.54 10.42
CA ALA A 69 12.56 2.46 9.52
C ALA A 69 13.33 2.97 8.29
N PRO A 70 14.08 2.11 7.59
CA PRO A 70 14.85 2.50 6.41
C PRO A 70 13.96 2.92 5.23
N GLN A 71 14.45 3.87 4.44
CA GLN A 71 13.70 4.48 3.32
C GLN A 71 14.09 3.95 1.94
N ALA A 72 15.07 3.04 1.86
CA ALA A 72 15.55 2.42 0.63
C ALA A 72 15.93 0.96 0.85
N SER A 73 15.76 0.13 -0.20
CA SER A 73 16.17 -1.27 -0.18
C SER A 73 17.69 -1.42 -0.07
N GLU A 74 18.17 -2.48 0.61
CA GLU A 74 19.58 -2.89 0.61
C GLU A 74 20.17 -3.02 -0.81
N ARG A 75 19.35 -3.40 -1.79
CA ARG A 75 19.77 -3.57 -3.20
C ARG A 75 19.98 -2.24 -3.93
N THR A 76 19.65 -1.11 -3.32
CA THR A 76 19.85 0.23 -3.87
C THR A 76 20.51 1.10 -2.82
N PRO A 77 21.85 0.97 -2.66
CA PRO A 77 22.59 1.71 -1.66
C PRO A 77 22.38 3.22 -1.77
N VAL A 78 22.34 3.88 -0.62
CA VAL A 78 22.25 5.34 -0.53
C VAL A 78 23.67 5.90 -0.62
N GLY A 79 23.97 6.57 -1.74
CA GLY A 79 25.25 7.26 -1.92
C GLY A 79 25.32 8.58 -1.15
N THR A 80 26.50 9.18 -1.05
CA THR A 80 26.70 10.46 -0.33
C THR A 80 26.01 11.66 -1.00
N ALA A 81 25.87 11.63 -2.33
CA ALA A 81 25.14 12.64 -3.11
C ALA A 81 23.61 12.38 -3.14
N ASP A 82 23.15 11.35 -2.46
CA ASP A 82 21.76 10.92 -2.49
C ASP A 82 20.86 11.81 -1.63
N PHE A 83 19.64 12.06 -2.09
CA PHE A 83 18.66 12.81 -1.30
C PHE A 83 18.37 12.16 0.06
N LEU A 84 18.34 10.82 0.18
CA LEU A 84 18.16 10.15 1.47
C LEU A 84 19.34 10.33 2.42
N ALA A 85 20.56 10.52 1.91
CA ALA A 85 21.70 10.86 2.77
C ALA A 85 21.51 12.26 3.37
N VAL A 86 20.99 13.22 2.59
CA VAL A 86 20.62 14.55 3.10
C VAL A 86 19.47 14.46 4.10
N VAL A 87 18.42 13.67 3.83
CA VAL A 87 17.34 13.42 4.80
C VAL A 87 17.91 12.93 6.12
N ALA A 88 18.80 11.92 6.10
CA ALA A 88 19.40 11.38 7.32
C ALA A 88 20.23 12.44 8.08
N ALA A 89 21.08 13.20 7.38
CA ALA A 89 21.92 14.22 7.99
C ALA A 89 21.13 15.40 8.59
N GLU A 90 20.04 15.81 7.95
CA GLU A 90 19.27 17.01 8.33
C GLU A 90 18.05 16.67 9.21
N SER A 91 17.81 15.40 9.51
CA SER A 91 16.60 14.93 10.21
C SER A 91 16.44 15.50 11.61
N ALA A 92 17.49 15.47 12.43
CA ALA A 92 17.39 15.92 13.84
C ALA A 92 17.05 17.41 13.93
N GLU A 93 17.71 18.23 13.11
CA GLU A 93 17.47 19.66 13.05
C GLU A 93 16.08 19.98 12.51
N SER A 94 15.67 19.33 11.42
CA SER A 94 14.36 19.57 10.82
C SER A 94 13.21 19.23 11.78
N ARG A 95 13.34 18.16 12.59
CA ARG A 95 12.37 17.85 13.65
C ARG A 95 12.34 18.92 14.73
N ARG A 96 13.50 19.42 15.16
CA ARG A 96 13.59 20.49 16.16
C ARG A 96 12.90 21.77 15.68
N LEU A 97 13.06 22.11 14.40
CA LEU A 97 12.45 23.30 13.80
C LEU A 97 10.97 23.10 13.44
N GLY A 98 10.50 21.85 13.30
CA GLY A 98 9.18 21.52 12.76
C GLY A 98 9.02 21.79 11.26
N THR A 99 10.12 22.08 10.57
CA THR A 99 10.20 22.45 9.14
C THR A 99 11.56 21.99 8.60
N PRO A 100 11.70 21.69 7.29
CA PRO A 100 13.00 21.29 6.74
C PRO A 100 14.03 22.42 6.88
N THR A 101 15.29 22.04 7.13
CA THR A 101 16.41 22.96 6.94
C THR A 101 16.50 23.43 5.49
N ASP A 102 17.15 24.57 5.24
CA ASP A 102 17.34 25.05 3.86
C ASP A 102 18.07 24.03 2.99
N ARG A 103 19.09 23.35 3.54
CA ARG A 103 19.82 22.29 2.84
C ARG A 103 18.92 21.12 2.47
N LEU A 104 18.05 20.69 3.38
CA LEU A 104 17.08 19.61 3.11
C LEU A 104 16.06 20.02 2.05
N LEU A 105 15.52 21.23 2.18
CA LEU A 105 14.52 21.79 1.27
C LEU A 105 15.07 21.93 -0.14
N ASP A 106 16.27 22.48 -0.30
CA ASP A 106 16.94 22.62 -1.59
C ASP A 106 17.24 21.26 -2.23
N ALA A 107 17.63 20.26 -1.42
CA ALA A 107 17.82 18.90 -1.91
C ALA A 107 16.49 18.26 -2.36
N ALA A 108 15.39 18.49 -1.65
CA ALA A 108 14.07 18.03 -2.04
C ALA A 108 13.61 18.67 -3.36
N VAL A 109 13.76 20.00 -3.51
CA VAL A 109 13.42 20.74 -4.74
C VAL A 109 14.21 20.24 -5.95
N ARG A 110 15.51 19.97 -5.80
CA ARG A 110 16.33 19.40 -6.88
C ARG A 110 15.90 17.98 -7.26
N SER A 111 15.55 17.16 -6.27
CA SER A 111 15.36 15.72 -6.45
C SER A 111 13.95 15.34 -6.95
N LEU A 112 12.91 16.06 -6.50
CA LEU A 112 11.50 15.78 -6.82
C LEU A 112 11.23 15.62 -8.33
N PRO A 113 11.64 16.57 -9.21
CA PRO A 113 11.28 16.54 -10.63
C PRO A 113 11.99 15.45 -11.43
N ALA A 114 13.25 15.16 -11.10
CA ALA A 114 14.04 14.13 -11.78
C ALA A 114 13.66 12.70 -11.33
N MET A 115 13.01 12.57 -10.16
CA MET A 115 12.69 11.29 -9.55
C MET A 115 11.18 11.03 -9.49
N VAL A 116 10.56 11.32 -8.36
CA VAL A 116 9.23 10.81 -8.03
C VAL A 116 8.14 11.53 -8.81
N LEU A 117 8.26 12.84 -9.08
CA LEU A 117 7.28 13.56 -9.89
C LEU A 117 7.24 13.04 -11.34
N ARG A 118 8.37 12.53 -11.86
CA ARG A 118 8.43 11.90 -13.17
C ARG A 118 7.90 10.46 -13.16
N LYS A 119 8.02 9.74 -12.04
CA LYS A 119 7.75 8.29 -11.98
C LYS A 119 6.40 7.93 -11.38
N PHE A 120 5.73 8.82 -10.65
CA PHE A 120 4.51 8.49 -9.91
C PHE A 120 3.38 7.93 -10.78
N HIS A 121 3.22 8.46 -12.00
CA HIS A 121 2.20 8.00 -12.95
C HIS A 121 2.65 6.83 -13.85
N ASN A 122 3.86 6.31 -13.66
CA ASN A 122 4.46 5.28 -14.53
C ASN A 122 4.68 3.98 -13.75
N LEU A 123 3.97 2.91 -14.10
CA LEU A 123 4.07 1.62 -13.41
C LEU A 123 4.66 0.55 -14.32
N ARG A 124 5.22 -0.52 -13.74
CA ARG A 124 5.68 -1.66 -14.52
C ARG A 124 4.48 -2.32 -15.21
N GLY A 125 4.52 -2.44 -16.53
CA GLY A 125 3.43 -3.04 -17.31
C GLY A 125 2.21 -2.14 -17.53
N ILE A 126 2.21 -0.91 -17.00
CA ILE A 126 1.21 0.12 -17.31
C ILE A 126 1.99 1.39 -17.69
N PRO A 127 2.14 1.68 -19.00
CA PRO A 127 2.98 2.77 -19.47
C PRO A 127 2.60 4.14 -18.89
N GLU A 128 1.31 4.40 -18.70
CA GLU A 128 0.78 5.61 -18.05
C GLU A 128 -0.50 5.25 -17.27
N LEU A 129 -0.67 5.82 -16.08
CA LEU A 129 -1.91 5.70 -15.32
C LEU A 129 -3.09 6.34 -16.07
N PRO A 130 -4.30 5.73 -16.01
CA PRO A 130 -5.49 6.30 -16.67
C PRO A 130 -5.85 7.72 -16.20
N HIS A 131 -5.48 8.09 -14.98
CA HIS A 131 -5.69 9.42 -14.42
C HIS A 131 -4.37 10.03 -13.95
N ARG A 132 -4.19 11.33 -14.21
CA ARG A 132 -3.05 12.12 -13.72
C ARG A 132 -3.49 12.96 -12.53
N PHE A 133 -2.61 13.08 -11.54
CA PHE A 133 -2.90 13.78 -10.28
C PHE A 133 -2.28 15.17 -10.22
N TYR A 134 -1.28 15.42 -11.06
CA TYR A 134 -0.63 16.71 -11.15
C TYR A 134 0.06 16.90 -12.50
N GLU A 135 0.33 18.17 -12.80
CA GLU A 135 1.15 18.62 -13.92
C GLU A 135 2.22 19.59 -13.42
N VAL A 136 3.45 19.44 -13.88
CA VAL A 136 4.56 20.31 -13.51
C VAL A 136 4.84 21.26 -14.67
N THR A 137 4.72 22.56 -14.43
CA THR A 137 4.97 23.62 -15.41
C THR A 137 6.10 24.53 -14.94
N GLY A 138 6.73 25.25 -15.89
CA GLY A 138 7.86 26.15 -15.63
C GLY A 138 9.24 25.52 -15.88
N SER A 139 10.20 26.36 -16.26
CA SER A 139 11.57 25.95 -16.56
C SER A 139 12.38 25.71 -15.29
N GLY A 140 13.13 24.60 -15.27
CA GLY A 140 14.22 24.44 -14.31
C GLY A 140 15.38 25.29 -14.79
N GLY A 141 15.82 26.26 -13.99
CA GLY A 141 17.04 26.99 -14.30
C GLY A 141 18.21 26.02 -14.46
N SER A 142 18.94 26.12 -15.57
CA SER A 142 20.26 25.51 -15.73
C SER A 142 21.17 26.03 -14.62
N ALA A 143 22.10 25.20 -14.15
CA ALA A 143 23.03 25.48 -13.04
C ALA A 143 24.04 26.64 -13.27
N GLY A 144 23.73 27.62 -14.14
CA GLY A 144 24.60 28.77 -14.44
C GLY A 144 23.88 30.00 -14.99
N GLY A 145 22.54 30.07 -14.94
CA GLY A 145 21.78 31.27 -15.32
C GLY A 145 21.08 31.87 -14.11
N SER A 146 21.05 33.20 -14.01
CA SER A 146 20.48 34.03 -12.92
C SER A 146 18.98 33.83 -12.62
N GLY A 147 18.33 32.79 -13.17
CA GLY A 147 16.99 32.35 -12.79
C GLY A 147 17.06 31.36 -11.64
N GLY A 148 16.74 31.82 -10.42
CA GLY A 148 16.78 30.98 -9.22
C GLY A 148 15.94 29.69 -9.31
N PRO A 149 16.25 28.66 -8.49
CA PRO A 149 15.65 27.31 -8.54
C PRO A 149 14.14 27.20 -8.20
N GLY A 150 13.36 28.28 -8.28
CA GLY A 150 12.01 28.39 -7.71
C GLY A 150 10.83 28.54 -8.69
N ARG A 151 11.00 28.48 -10.02
CA ARG A 151 9.90 28.80 -10.97
C ARG A 151 8.98 27.66 -11.37
N ARG A 152 9.17 26.44 -10.85
CA ARG A 152 8.28 25.31 -11.16
C ARG A 152 7.01 25.38 -10.34
N ILE A 153 5.88 25.27 -11.00
CA ILE A 153 4.55 25.18 -10.39
C ILE A 153 3.99 23.78 -10.63
N VAL A 154 3.48 23.17 -9.56
CA VAL A 154 2.77 21.89 -9.59
C VAL A 154 1.27 22.21 -9.56
N ARG A 155 0.60 22.01 -10.69
CA ARG A 155 -0.86 22.12 -10.82
C ARG A 155 -1.49 20.82 -10.36
N LEU A 156 -2.38 20.86 -9.39
CA LEU A 156 -3.12 19.70 -8.88
C LEU A 156 -4.39 19.52 -9.72
N THR A 157 -4.59 18.32 -10.26
CA THR A 157 -5.71 18.07 -11.20
C THR A 157 -7.04 17.89 -10.47
N ASP A 158 -8.15 18.01 -11.18
CA ASP A 158 -9.48 17.70 -10.63
C ASP A 158 -9.60 16.25 -10.16
N ASP A 159 -8.89 15.32 -10.81
CA ASP A 159 -8.82 13.92 -10.39
C ASP A 159 -8.21 13.79 -8.99
N LEU A 160 -7.12 14.51 -8.70
CA LEU A 160 -6.54 14.50 -7.35
C LEU A 160 -7.49 15.10 -6.32
N HIS A 161 -8.18 16.19 -6.65
CA HIS A 161 -9.17 16.79 -5.76
C HIS A 161 -10.35 15.84 -5.48
N ARG A 162 -10.85 15.14 -6.50
CA ARG A 162 -11.87 14.08 -6.35
C ARG A 162 -11.39 12.98 -5.42
N VAL A 163 -10.15 12.52 -5.58
CA VAL A 163 -9.57 11.50 -4.70
C VAL A 163 -9.44 12.01 -3.25
N ALA A 164 -8.86 13.20 -3.06
CA ALA A 164 -8.55 13.75 -1.75
C ALA A 164 -9.78 14.16 -0.92
N ARG A 165 -10.94 14.33 -1.57
CA ARG A 165 -12.22 14.75 -0.96
C ARG A 165 -13.34 13.72 -1.11
N SER A 166 -13.06 12.54 -1.68
CA SER A 166 -14.03 11.44 -1.75
C SER A 166 -14.42 10.95 -0.36
N GLU A 167 -15.54 10.24 -0.26
CA GLU A 167 -15.93 9.49 0.93
C GLU A 167 -14.80 8.55 1.41
N GLN A 168 -14.03 7.96 0.50
CA GLN A 168 -12.90 7.09 0.86
C GLN A 168 -11.59 7.82 1.22
N ALA A 169 -11.56 9.16 1.29
CA ALA A 169 -10.32 9.92 1.46
C ALA A 169 -9.54 9.56 2.74
N VAL A 170 -10.24 9.27 3.84
CA VAL A 170 -9.60 8.81 5.10
C VAL A 170 -8.96 7.44 4.90
N GLY A 171 -9.70 6.50 4.30
CA GLY A 171 -9.22 5.16 3.97
C GLY A 171 -8.01 5.19 3.03
N LEU A 172 -8.02 6.04 2.01
CA LEU A 172 -6.90 6.18 1.06
C LEU A 172 -5.62 6.67 1.73
N ARG A 173 -5.70 7.55 2.74
CA ARG A 173 -4.54 7.96 3.55
C ARG A 173 -4.04 6.81 4.43
N ALA A 174 -4.96 6.06 5.03
CA ALA A 174 -4.62 4.90 5.86
C ALA A 174 -3.98 3.78 5.03
N GLU A 175 -4.53 3.47 3.85
CA GLU A 175 -3.97 2.55 2.85
C GLU A 175 -2.53 2.95 2.46
N LEU A 176 -2.30 4.25 2.19
CA LEU A 176 -0.97 4.77 1.88
C LEU A 176 -0.01 4.58 3.05
N GLY A 177 -0.41 4.92 4.26
CA GLY A 177 0.41 4.78 5.47
C GLY A 177 0.78 3.33 5.77
N ALA A 178 -0.20 2.41 5.71
CA ALA A 178 0.03 0.99 5.88
C ALA A 178 0.98 0.44 4.81
N ARG A 179 0.78 0.82 3.54
CA ARG A 179 1.65 0.38 2.45
C ARG A 179 3.06 0.92 2.61
N TRP A 180 3.22 2.15 3.09
CA TRP A 180 4.52 2.74 3.39
C TRP A 180 5.23 1.94 4.49
N SER A 181 4.59 1.73 5.64
CA SER A 181 5.17 0.97 6.76
C SER A 181 5.59 -0.44 6.35
N ILE A 182 4.75 -1.15 5.59
CA ILE A 182 5.03 -2.48 5.07
C ILE A 182 6.31 -2.50 4.21
N VAL A 183 6.49 -1.49 3.35
CA VAL A 183 7.65 -1.40 2.46
C VAL A 183 8.92 -1.08 3.25
N GLU A 184 8.86 -0.15 4.20
CA GLU A 184 10.02 0.21 5.03
C GLU A 184 10.53 -0.96 5.86
N ASN A 185 9.61 -1.75 6.43
CA ASN A 185 10.00 -2.95 7.18
C ASN A 185 10.68 -3.97 6.27
N SER A 186 10.28 -4.08 4.99
CA SER A 186 10.96 -4.92 4.00
C SER A 186 12.36 -4.44 3.60
N PHE A 187 12.75 -3.22 3.98
CA PHE A 187 14.08 -2.67 3.73
C PHE A 187 15.05 -2.83 4.91
N ALA A 188 14.54 -3.19 6.10
CA ALA A 188 15.36 -3.35 7.31
C ALA A 188 16.47 -4.40 7.11
N THR A 189 17.68 -4.11 7.58
CA THR A 189 18.80 -5.03 7.36
C THR A 189 18.60 -6.38 8.03
N GLY A 190 18.88 -7.47 7.29
CA GLY A 190 18.66 -8.86 7.73
C GLY A 190 17.18 -9.29 7.73
N ILE A 191 16.31 -8.44 8.26
CA ILE A 191 14.85 -8.66 8.39
C ILE A 191 14.13 -8.51 7.07
N GLY A 192 14.49 -7.53 6.27
CA GLY A 192 13.93 -7.32 4.93
C GLY A 192 14.13 -8.54 4.06
N ARG A 193 15.28 -9.23 4.21
CA ARG A 193 15.51 -10.52 3.54
C ARG A 193 14.55 -11.60 4.02
N SER A 194 14.30 -11.69 5.33
CA SER A 194 13.32 -12.61 5.90
C SER A 194 11.89 -12.24 5.48
N LEU A 195 11.44 -10.99 5.56
CA LEU A 195 10.10 -10.60 5.09
C LEU A 195 9.89 -10.85 3.59
N ILE A 196 10.95 -10.70 2.78
CA ILE A 196 10.92 -11.05 1.35
C ILE A 196 10.88 -12.57 1.12
N ALA A 197 11.35 -13.39 2.07
CA ALA A 197 11.38 -14.84 2.00
C ALA A 197 10.20 -15.53 2.72
N ASP A 198 9.71 -14.96 3.80
CA ASP A 198 8.84 -15.56 4.82
C ASP A 198 7.53 -14.77 4.98
N GLY A 199 7.42 -13.57 4.40
CA GLY A 199 6.22 -12.73 4.49
C GLY A 199 5.94 -12.21 5.91
N PHE A 200 4.68 -11.87 6.19
CA PHE A 200 4.20 -11.48 7.51
C PHE A 200 3.32 -12.56 8.12
N THR A 201 3.19 -12.54 9.45
CA THR A 201 2.10 -13.24 10.15
C THR A 201 1.01 -12.26 10.56
N VAL A 202 -0.15 -12.79 10.90
CA VAL A 202 -1.26 -12.00 11.46
C VAL A 202 -1.32 -12.25 12.96
N ASP A 203 -1.30 -11.18 13.75
CA ASP A 203 -1.68 -11.23 15.16
C ASP A 203 -3.20 -11.05 15.27
N ARG A 204 -3.88 -12.10 15.74
CA ARG A 204 -5.33 -12.13 15.89
C ARG A 204 -5.86 -11.17 16.95
N ALA A 205 -5.11 -10.99 18.04
CA ALA A 205 -5.55 -10.17 19.16
C ALA A 205 -5.61 -8.70 18.77
N THR A 206 -4.68 -8.28 17.91
CA THR A 206 -4.54 -6.90 17.48
C THR A 206 -4.99 -6.65 16.04
N SER A 207 -5.34 -7.70 15.29
CA SER A 207 -5.63 -7.64 13.85
C SER A 207 -4.53 -6.92 13.06
N ALA A 208 -3.27 -7.22 13.40
CA ALA A 208 -2.11 -6.57 12.83
C ALA A 208 -1.24 -7.54 12.03
N LEU A 209 -0.67 -7.04 10.93
CA LEU A 209 0.47 -7.66 10.27
C LEU A 209 1.69 -7.50 11.17
N THR A 210 2.29 -8.62 11.53
CA THR A 210 3.42 -8.67 12.44
C THR A 210 4.64 -9.22 11.71
N ASP A 211 5.78 -8.55 11.92
CA ASP A 211 7.09 -9.10 11.61
C ASP A 211 7.46 -10.11 12.69
N THR A 212 7.62 -11.39 12.31
CA THR A 212 7.92 -12.49 13.22
C THR A 212 9.30 -12.39 13.86
N GLN A 213 10.28 -11.83 13.16
CA GLN A 213 11.65 -11.70 13.68
C GLN A 213 11.72 -10.62 14.76
N ARG A 214 11.01 -9.50 14.57
CA ARG A 214 10.95 -8.38 15.53
C ARG A 214 9.83 -8.49 16.55
N ARG A 215 8.85 -9.38 16.32
CA ARG A 215 7.59 -9.48 17.08
C ARG A 215 6.91 -8.12 17.24
N ARG A 216 6.91 -7.33 16.16
CA ARG A 216 6.36 -5.96 16.15
C ARG A 216 5.27 -5.84 15.09
N SER A 217 4.18 -5.19 15.47
CA SER A 217 3.14 -4.76 14.54
C SER A 217 3.70 -3.77 13.51
N VAL A 218 3.39 -4.03 12.24
CA VAL A 218 3.82 -3.26 11.07
C VAL A 218 2.67 -2.40 10.54
N ALA A 219 1.49 -2.99 10.37
CA ALA A 219 0.29 -2.31 9.91
C ALA A 219 -0.95 -3.09 10.35
N GLY A 220 -2.09 -2.41 10.50
CA GLY A 220 -3.37 -3.10 10.63
C GLY A 220 -3.69 -3.91 9.38
N VAL A 221 -4.33 -5.07 9.55
CA VAL A 221 -4.75 -5.93 8.44
C VAL A 221 -5.71 -5.16 7.53
N THR A 222 -6.65 -4.41 8.10
CA THR A 222 -7.63 -3.64 7.34
C THR A 222 -6.97 -2.70 6.34
N GLU A 223 -6.12 -1.80 6.82
CA GLU A 223 -5.45 -0.80 6.00
C GLU A 223 -4.49 -1.44 4.98
N ALA A 224 -3.90 -2.59 5.33
CA ALA A 224 -2.99 -3.30 4.46
C ALA A 224 -3.68 -3.96 3.24
N VAL A 225 -4.94 -4.40 3.38
CA VAL A 225 -5.63 -5.15 2.31
C VAL A 225 -6.83 -4.44 1.69
N ILE A 226 -7.46 -3.47 2.36
CA ILE A 226 -8.70 -2.84 1.89
C ILE A 226 -8.53 -2.12 0.55
N GLY A 227 -7.35 -1.55 0.28
CA GLY A 227 -7.04 -0.94 -1.02
C GLY A 227 -7.09 -1.95 -2.17
N PHE A 228 -6.71 -3.21 -1.93
CA PHE A 228 -6.84 -4.30 -2.91
C PHE A 228 -8.29 -4.80 -3.07
N GLN A 229 -9.21 -4.33 -2.21
CA GLN A 229 -10.66 -4.50 -2.31
C GLN A 229 -11.36 -3.24 -2.86
N HIS A 230 -10.62 -2.26 -3.36
CA HIS A 230 -11.16 -0.97 -3.82
C HIS A 230 -11.92 -0.18 -2.73
N GLY A 231 -11.55 -0.35 -1.46
CA GLY A 231 -12.26 0.35 -0.38
C GLY A 231 -13.64 -0.23 -0.07
N ARG A 232 -13.94 -1.45 -0.55
CA ARG A 232 -15.26 -2.08 -0.44
C ARG A 232 -15.27 -3.22 0.56
N CYS A 233 -16.44 -3.41 1.18
CA CYS A 233 -16.75 -4.54 2.02
C CYS A 233 -16.71 -5.82 1.18
N LEU A 234 -15.98 -6.85 1.64
CA LEU A 234 -15.88 -8.09 0.89
C LEU A 234 -17.24 -8.80 0.75
N THR A 235 -18.06 -8.77 1.81
CA THR A 235 -19.36 -9.44 1.91
C THR A 235 -20.40 -8.80 0.98
N CYS A 236 -20.75 -7.52 1.17
CA CYS A 236 -21.81 -6.88 0.38
C CYS A 236 -21.29 -6.26 -0.93
N GLY A 237 -20.04 -5.77 -0.96
CA GLY A 237 -19.42 -5.13 -2.14
C GLY A 237 -19.61 -3.62 -2.19
N ASP A 238 -20.29 -3.06 -1.20
CA ASP A 238 -20.47 -1.60 -1.06
C ASP A 238 -19.22 -0.95 -0.51
N ASP A 239 -19.08 0.35 -0.76
CA ASP A 239 -17.97 1.16 -0.24
C ASP A 239 -18.02 1.19 1.30
N ILE A 240 -16.87 1.01 1.93
CA ILE A 240 -16.69 1.22 3.37
C ILE A 240 -16.41 2.72 3.56
N ALA A 241 -17.41 3.44 4.04
CA ALA A 241 -17.29 4.85 4.36
C ALA A 241 -16.56 5.06 5.71
N PRO A 242 -15.97 6.23 5.99
CA PRO A 242 -15.24 6.50 7.22
C PRO A 242 -16.06 6.33 8.50
N GLU A 243 -17.36 6.56 8.44
CA GLU A 243 -18.33 6.36 9.51
C GLU A 243 -18.68 4.90 9.76
N CYS A 244 -18.37 4.00 8.81
CA CYS A 244 -18.67 2.59 8.94
C CYS A 244 -17.68 1.91 9.89
N ARG A 245 -18.23 1.16 10.85
CA ARG A 245 -17.41 0.23 11.64
C ARG A 245 -16.92 -0.90 10.74
N THR A 246 -15.60 -1.00 10.62
CA THR A 246 -14.92 -1.99 9.78
C THR A 246 -14.27 -3.05 10.65
N VAL A 247 -14.47 -4.30 10.29
CA VAL A 247 -13.86 -5.45 10.97
C VAL A 247 -13.16 -6.35 9.95
N VAL A 248 -12.28 -7.23 10.45
CA VAL A 248 -11.62 -8.25 9.64
C VAL A 248 -12.41 -9.55 9.76
N ASP A 249 -13.11 -9.93 8.68
CA ASP A 249 -13.84 -11.19 8.56
C ASP A 249 -12.92 -12.33 8.08
N HIS A 250 -13.17 -13.54 8.58
CA HIS A 250 -12.65 -14.78 8.01
C HIS A 250 -13.63 -15.25 6.94
N VAL A 251 -13.29 -15.05 5.67
CA VAL A 251 -14.21 -15.31 4.54
C VAL A 251 -14.69 -16.77 4.56
N PHE A 252 -13.75 -17.70 4.65
CA PHE A 252 -14.00 -19.04 5.16
C PHE A 252 -13.96 -19.01 6.69
N PRO A 253 -15.05 -19.37 7.40
CA PRO A 253 -15.13 -19.25 8.84
C PRO A 253 -14.03 -20.01 9.58
N TYR A 254 -13.39 -19.36 10.55
CA TYR A 254 -12.38 -19.99 11.41
C TYR A 254 -12.92 -21.21 12.18
N ALA A 255 -14.23 -21.25 12.46
CA ALA A 255 -14.91 -22.37 13.12
C ALA A 255 -14.71 -23.71 12.38
N LEU A 256 -14.47 -23.70 11.06
CA LEU A 256 -14.17 -24.90 10.29
C LEU A 256 -12.93 -25.64 10.81
N MET A 257 -11.87 -24.90 11.19
CA MET A 257 -10.65 -25.52 11.73
C MET A 257 -10.90 -26.28 13.04
N LYS A 258 -11.85 -25.81 13.85
CA LYS A 258 -12.25 -26.47 15.11
C LYS A 258 -13.20 -27.64 14.87
N ARG A 259 -14.19 -27.47 13.99
CA ARG A 259 -15.26 -28.46 13.74
C ARG A 259 -14.75 -29.79 13.20
N TYR A 260 -13.66 -29.76 12.42
CA TYR A 260 -13.01 -30.98 11.90
C TYR A 260 -11.87 -31.49 12.80
N GLY A 261 -11.54 -30.82 13.91
CA GLY A 261 -10.40 -31.15 14.77
C GLY A 261 -10.48 -32.48 15.52
N SER A 262 -11.67 -33.11 15.64
CA SER A 262 -11.92 -34.21 16.57
C SER A 262 -11.99 -35.62 15.96
N VAL A 263 -12.07 -35.79 14.63
CA VAL A 263 -12.16 -37.13 13.99
C VAL A 263 -11.09 -37.32 12.90
N SER A 264 -10.84 -36.28 12.10
CA SER A 264 -9.74 -36.18 11.15
C SER A 264 -9.54 -34.68 10.94
N GLY A 265 -8.49 -34.11 11.53
CA GLY A 265 -8.25 -32.65 11.58
C GLY A 265 -8.53 -31.94 10.25
N TRP A 266 -8.91 -30.66 10.32
CA TRP A 266 -9.18 -29.82 9.14
C TRP A 266 -8.13 -30.06 8.03
N PRO A 267 -8.52 -30.63 6.87
CA PRO A 267 -7.58 -31.05 5.84
C PRO A 267 -7.15 -29.89 4.92
N GLY A 268 -7.71 -28.70 5.14
CA GLY A 268 -7.48 -27.53 4.31
C GLY A 268 -6.33 -26.63 4.80
N PRO A 269 -6.09 -25.52 4.10
CA PRO A 269 -5.11 -24.51 4.50
C PRO A 269 -5.51 -23.85 5.82
N ASP A 270 -4.55 -23.29 6.53
CA ASP A 270 -4.83 -22.44 7.68
C ASP A 270 -5.70 -21.24 7.28
N LEU A 271 -6.89 -21.17 7.87
CA LEU A 271 -7.90 -20.15 7.58
C LEU A 271 -7.61 -18.83 8.29
N ASP A 272 -6.67 -18.81 9.24
CA ASP A 272 -6.29 -17.61 9.99
C ASP A 272 -5.17 -16.80 9.32
N GLN A 273 -4.88 -17.11 8.05
CA GLN A 273 -3.88 -16.43 7.25
C GLN A 273 -4.47 -15.31 6.39
N LEU A 274 -3.62 -14.32 6.06
CA LEU A 274 -3.98 -13.09 5.36
C LEU A 274 -4.82 -13.29 4.07
N TRP A 275 -4.63 -14.42 3.37
CA TRP A 275 -5.40 -14.73 2.18
C TRP A 275 -6.91 -14.83 2.42
N ASN A 276 -7.32 -15.18 3.64
CA ASN A 276 -8.71 -15.39 4.05
C ASN A 276 -9.26 -14.27 4.94
N LEU A 277 -8.42 -13.33 5.37
CA LEU A 277 -8.80 -12.23 6.26
C LEU A 277 -9.15 -10.98 5.46
N ALA A 278 -10.39 -10.53 5.53
CA ALA A 278 -10.90 -9.48 4.65
C ALA A 278 -11.69 -8.39 5.39
N PRO A 279 -11.44 -7.11 5.09
CA PRO A 279 -12.28 -6.02 5.55
C PRO A 279 -13.73 -6.16 5.12
N ALA A 280 -14.63 -6.02 6.08
CA ALA A 280 -16.07 -6.02 5.90
C ALA A 280 -16.73 -5.02 6.86
N HIS A 281 -17.94 -4.59 6.52
CA HIS A 281 -18.80 -3.92 7.49
C HIS A 281 -19.03 -4.83 8.70
N GLU A 282 -19.03 -4.26 9.90
CA GLU A 282 -19.33 -4.99 11.14
C GLU A 282 -20.68 -5.71 11.05
N THR A 283 -21.70 -5.04 10.53
CA THR A 283 -23.05 -5.62 10.34
C THR A 283 -23.06 -6.79 9.37
N CYS A 284 -22.33 -6.68 8.25
CA CYS A 284 -22.17 -7.76 7.29
C CYS A 284 -21.46 -8.98 7.90
N ASN A 285 -20.38 -8.75 8.65
CA ASN A 285 -19.63 -9.80 9.33
C ASN A 285 -20.51 -10.51 10.38
N SER A 286 -21.24 -9.75 11.21
CA SER A 286 -22.16 -10.32 12.20
C SER A 286 -23.28 -11.14 11.56
N ALA A 287 -23.86 -10.66 10.45
CA ALA A 287 -24.91 -11.38 9.72
C ALA A 287 -24.37 -12.62 8.99
N LYS A 288 -23.15 -12.58 8.46
CA LYS A 288 -22.49 -13.72 7.82
C LYS A 288 -22.24 -14.85 8.82
N SER A 289 -21.79 -14.52 10.03
CA SER A 289 -21.47 -15.52 11.07
C SER A 289 -20.55 -16.62 10.49
N ASP A 290 -20.86 -17.89 10.78
CA ASP A 290 -20.12 -19.06 10.29
C ASP A 290 -20.65 -19.60 8.94
N ARG A 291 -21.37 -18.78 8.16
CA ARG A 291 -21.80 -19.17 6.81
C ARG A 291 -20.59 -19.27 5.87
N LEU A 292 -20.55 -20.32 5.05
CA LEU A 292 -19.60 -20.45 3.96
C LEU A 292 -19.76 -19.32 2.93
N PRO A 293 -18.68 -18.85 2.29
CA PRO A 293 -18.75 -17.76 1.33
C PRO A 293 -19.59 -18.12 0.10
N THR A 294 -20.30 -17.13 -0.44
CA THR A 294 -21.01 -17.17 -1.72
C THR A 294 -20.02 -17.09 -2.88
N ASP A 295 -20.49 -17.43 -4.08
CA ASP A 295 -19.70 -17.29 -5.30
C ASP A 295 -19.21 -15.85 -5.55
N ASP A 296 -20.00 -14.83 -5.19
CA ASP A 296 -19.59 -13.43 -5.32
C ASP A 296 -18.47 -13.07 -4.33
N GLU A 297 -18.58 -13.51 -3.09
CA GLU A 297 -17.54 -13.33 -2.06
C GLU A 297 -16.24 -14.02 -2.49
N LEU A 298 -16.33 -15.26 -3.02
CA LEU A 298 -15.18 -15.99 -3.55
C LEU A 298 -14.55 -15.29 -4.77
N ARG A 299 -15.36 -14.76 -5.69
CA ARG A 299 -14.86 -13.96 -6.82
C ARG A 299 -14.10 -12.73 -6.34
N ARG A 300 -14.66 -11.98 -5.39
CA ARG A 300 -14.00 -10.78 -4.83
C ARG A 300 -12.71 -11.13 -4.09
N LEU A 301 -12.72 -12.19 -3.28
CA LEU A 301 -11.53 -12.68 -2.59
C LEU A 301 -10.43 -13.10 -3.57
N ALA A 302 -10.79 -13.85 -4.62
CA ALA A 302 -9.87 -14.25 -5.67
C ALA A 302 -9.23 -13.04 -6.37
N ARG A 303 -10.04 -12.04 -6.71
CA ARG A 303 -9.58 -10.78 -7.34
C ARG A 303 -8.61 -10.04 -6.44
N ARG A 304 -8.97 -9.84 -5.16
CA ARG A 304 -8.12 -9.18 -4.16
C ARG A 304 -6.77 -9.90 -4.00
N ASN A 305 -6.80 -11.21 -3.80
CA ASN A 305 -5.58 -11.98 -3.58
C ASN A 305 -4.71 -12.00 -4.84
N THR A 306 -5.31 -12.06 -6.02
CA THR A 306 -4.57 -11.94 -7.29
C THR A 306 -3.94 -10.55 -7.43
N ALA A 307 -4.63 -9.48 -7.05
CA ALA A 307 -4.07 -8.12 -7.07
C ALA A 307 -2.88 -7.99 -6.11
N ILE A 308 -2.94 -8.58 -4.90
CA ILE A 308 -1.78 -8.63 -3.99
C ILE A 308 -0.62 -9.40 -4.62
N MET A 309 -0.87 -10.52 -5.31
CA MET A 309 0.17 -11.31 -5.98
C MET A 309 0.87 -10.57 -7.12
N GLU A 310 0.22 -9.57 -7.72
CA GLU A 310 0.85 -8.72 -8.73
C GLU A 310 1.51 -7.47 -8.13
N SER A 311 1.32 -7.21 -6.84
CA SER A 311 1.97 -6.12 -6.13
C SER A 311 3.44 -6.44 -5.77
N PRO A 312 4.28 -5.43 -5.52
CA PRO A 312 5.59 -5.66 -4.96
C PRO A 312 5.53 -6.37 -3.59
N VAL A 313 6.60 -7.12 -3.30
CA VAL A 313 6.90 -7.68 -1.97
C VAL A 313 6.81 -6.63 -0.86
N PRO A 314 6.53 -7.02 0.40
CA PRO A 314 6.44 -8.39 0.92
C PRO A 314 5.05 -9.03 0.95
N LEU A 315 3.94 -8.29 0.79
CA LEU A 315 2.58 -8.87 0.83
C LEU A 315 2.36 -9.99 -0.19
N LYS A 316 2.90 -9.83 -1.41
CA LYS A 316 2.92 -10.89 -2.43
C LYS A 316 3.54 -12.18 -1.88
N ARG A 317 4.65 -12.07 -1.15
CA ARG A 317 5.34 -13.25 -0.60
C ARG A 317 4.48 -13.95 0.46
N THR A 318 3.82 -13.17 1.33
CA THR A 318 2.89 -13.71 2.34
C THR A 318 1.84 -14.61 1.70
N LEU A 319 1.26 -14.19 0.57
CA LEU A 319 0.27 -14.97 -0.17
C LEU A 319 0.88 -16.14 -0.96
N GLN A 320 2.10 -16.00 -1.48
CA GLN A 320 2.80 -17.08 -2.17
C GLN A 320 3.01 -18.29 -1.25
N LEU A 321 3.38 -18.06 0.01
CA LEU A 321 3.62 -19.12 0.99
C LEU A 321 2.37 -19.96 1.26
N THR A 322 1.17 -19.38 1.20
CA THR A 322 -0.09 -20.13 1.30
C THR A 322 -0.29 -21.07 0.10
N LEU A 323 0.12 -20.66 -1.11
CA LEU A 323 -0.03 -21.45 -2.33
C LEU A 323 1.10 -22.46 -2.54
N GLU A 324 2.17 -22.37 -1.76
CA GLU A 324 3.26 -23.36 -1.76
C GLU A 324 2.76 -24.61 -1.00
N PRO A 325 2.60 -25.76 -1.67
CA PRO A 325 2.18 -26.97 -0.97
C PRO A 325 3.25 -27.40 0.04
N PRO A 326 2.87 -28.06 1.14
CA PRO A 326 3.85 -28.78 1.96
C PRO A 326 4.47 -29.90 1.10
N GLY A 327 5.76 -29.80 0.76
CA GLY A 327 6.49 -30.84 0.01
C GLY A 327 6.21 -30.87 -1.51
N ASN A 328 6.26 -32.07 -2.12
CA ASN A 328 6.10 -32.30 -3.58
C ASN A 328 4.64 -32.21 -4.08
N GLY A 329 3.80 -31.41 -3.43
CA GLY A 329 2.39 -31.26 -3.82
C GLY A 329 2.22 -30.50 -5.14
N ARG A 330 1.04 -30.66 -5.75
CA ARG A 330 0.66 -29.91 -6.96
C ARG A 330 0.43 -28.45 -6.59
N ARG A 331 1.10 -27.53 -7.29
CA ARG A 331 0.82 -26.09 -7.16
C ARG A 331 -0.60 -25.79 -7.69
N PRO A 332 -1.45 -25.07 -6.94
CA PRO A 332 -2.75 -24.63 -7.45
C PRO A 332 -2.54 -23.69 -8.66
N GLY A 333 -3.41 -23.77 -9.67
CA GLY A 333 -3.32 -22.97 -10.90
C GLY A 333 -3.66 -21.48 -10.75
N GLY A 334 -3.79 -21.00 -9.50
CA GLY A 334 -4.09 -19.62 -9.13
C GLY A 334 -5.18 -19.51 -8.06
N TRP A 335 -5.42 -18.30 -7.54
CA TRP A 335 -6.41 -18.05 -6.48
C TRP A 335 -7.83 -18.57 -6.78
N PRO A 336 -8.40 -18.39 -7.98
CA PRO A 336 -9.72 -18.94 -8.27
C PRO A 336 -9.79 -20.47 -8.14
N GLN A 337 -8.73 -21.18 -8.54
CA GLN A 337 -8.67 -22.64 -8.40
C GLN A 337 -8.48 -23.04 -6.94
N PHE A 338 -7.54 -22.42 -6.24
CA PHE A 338 -7.29 -22.67 -4.83
C PHE A 338 -8.56 -22.52 -3.99
N LEU A 339 -9.32 -21.44 -4.20
CA LEU A 339 -10.56 -21.21 -3.43
C LEU A 339 -11.67 -22.24 -3.75
N ARG A 340 -11.74 -22.75 -4.99
CA ARG A 340 -12.63 -23.87 -5.33
C ARG A 340 -12.21 -25.16 -4.64
N GLU A 341 -10.91 -25.44 -4.58
CA GLU A 341 -10.37 -26.60 -3.87
C GLU A 341 -10.72 -26.53 -2.38
N VAL A 342 -10.54 -25.38 -1.74
CA VAL A 342 -10.96 -25.17 -0.33
C VAL A 342 -12.46 -25.33 -0.15
N SER A 343 -13.28 -24.80 -1.06
CA SER A 343 -14.75 -24.95 -1.02
C SER A 343 -15.19 -26.42 -1.14
N GLY A 344 -14.46 -27.22 -1.93
CA GLY A 344 -14.71 -28.66 -2.06
C GLY A 344 -14.37 -29.48 -0.80
N LEU A 345 -13.59 -28.95 0.14
CA LEU A 345 -13.29 -29.61 1.42
C LEU A 345 -14.41 -29.48 2.46
N VAL A 346 -15.33 -28.54 2.25
CA VAL A 346 -16.43 -28.21 3.17
C VAL A 346 -17.81 -28.53 2.63
N SER A 347 -17.88 -29.03 1.38
CA SER A 347 -19.11 -29.46 0.70
C SER A 347 -19.36 -30.94 0.94
#